data_AF-A0A9P0G507-F1
#
_entry.id   AF-A0A9P0G507-F1
#
_cell.length_a   1.000
_cell.length_b   1.000
_cell.length_c   1.000
_cell.angle_alpha   90.00
_cell.angle_beta   90.00
_cell.angle_gamma   90.00
#
_symmetry.space_group_name_H-M   'P 1'
#
loop_
_entity.id
_entity.type
_entity.pdbx_description
1 polymer ?
#
loop_
_entity_poly.entity_id
_entity_poly.type
_entity_poly.pdbx_seq_one_letter_code
_entity_poly.pdbx_strand_id
1 'polypeptide(L)'
;MCLKLLTDHTNLKIIHHKFFESGHTEMECDSLHSKIEQKSKYVPVYSPEGWAQIIRSARTHPRPFEVRFIMFDDIFDFKSFGTQNYKLSQIPWQQVCWLRYIKTDTVVIMSYKKNFGDEFQQVDSIKSRGRPKNVDLKKAYDKQLPIAIAKYKDLQKMCKDLIIPKNYHNFYNSINADKNIRDNLPEPNESEISDEN
;
A
#
# COMPACT_ATOMS: atom_id res chain seq x y z
N MET A 1 -0.83 11.44 0.15
CA MET A 1 -1.63 11.33 1.38
C MET A 1 -1.37 12.47 2.36
N CYS A 2 -0.17 12.60 2.95
CA CYS A 2 0.13 13.58 4.02
C CYS A 2 -0.17 15.04 3.64
N LEU A 3 0.14 15.41 2.40
CA LEU A 3 -0.18 16.72 1.85
C LEU A 3 -1.68 17.05 1.91
N LYS A 4 -2.54 16.08 1.56
CA LYS A 4 -3.99 16.22 1.58
C LYS A 4 -4.53 16.22 3.01
N LEU A 5 -3.98 15.37 3.88
CA LEU A 5 -4.34 15.35 5.31
C LEU A 5 -4.08 16.72 5.96
N LEU A 6 -2.94 17.35 5.67
CA LEU A 6 -2.64 18.69 6.18
C LEU A 6 -3.57 19.76 5.61
N THR A 7 -4.00 19.68 4.35
CA THR A 7 -4.95 20.67 3.82
C THR A 7 -6.32 20.55 4.47
N ASP A 8 -6.77 19.33 4.75
CA ASP A 8 -8.15 19.05 5.16
C ASP A 8 -8.39 19.27 6.66
N HIS A 9 -7.36 19.10 7.49
CA HIS A 9 -7.45 19.31 8.93
C HIS A 9 -6.96 20.70 9.34
N THR A 10 -7.78 21.46 10.07
CA THR A 10 -7.44 22.80 10.57
C THR A 10 -6.34 22.77 11.65
N ASN A 11 -6.39 21.77 12.53
CA ASN A 11 -5.52 21.71 13.72
C ASN A 11 -4.19 20.99 13.47
N LEU A 12 -4.09 20.22 12.37
CA LEU A 12 -2.87 19.49 12.03
C LEU A 12 -1.91 20.41 11.28
N LYS A 13 -0.78 20.74 11.91
CA LYS A 13 0.21 21.67 11.34
C LYS A 13 1.43 20.98 10.75
N ILE A 14 1.89 19.88 11.33
CA ILE A 14 3.15 19.24 10.96
C ILE A 14 2.98 17.73 10.94
N ILE A 15 3.54 17.09 9.92
CA ILE A 15 3.69 15.63 9.83
C ILE A 15 5.17 15.31 9.65
N HIS A 16 5.67 14.37 10.44
CA HIS A 16 7.02 13.81 10.31
C HIS A 16 6.92 12.33 9.96
N HIS A 17 7.59 11.94 8.88
CA HIS A 17 7.84 10.54 8.54
C HIS A 17 9.33 10.29 8.72
N LYS A 18 9.67 9.46 9.69
CA LYS A 18 11.05 9.04 9.96
C LYS A 18 11.20 7.60 9.49
N PHE A 19 12.29 7.33 8.79
CA PHE A 19 12.71 6.03 8.33
C PHE A 19 13.92 5.60 9.16
N PHE A 20 14.04 4.30 9.44
CA PHE A 20 15.18 3.76 10.18
C PHE A 20 16.44 3.75 9.30
N GLU A 21 17.60 3.89 9.95
CA GLU A 21 18.88 3.57 9.34
C GLU A 21 19.05 2.04 9.31
N SER A 22 19.68 1.51 8.27
CA SER A 22 19.89 0.07 8.10
C SER A 22 20.69 -0.52 9.27
N GLY A 23 20.22 -1.61 9.90
CA GLY A 23 21.03 -2.36 10.86
C GLY A 23 20.27 -3.15 11.92
N HIS A 24 19.10 -2.69 12.40
CA HIS A 24 18.33 -3.40 13.43
C HIS A 24 16.83 -3.07 13.32
N THR A 25 16.11 -3.80 12.48
CA THR A 25 14.66 -3.61 12.27
C THR A 25 13.90 -4.82 12.79
N GLU A 26 13.43 -4.74 14.03
CA GLU A 26 12.23 -5.48 14.44
C GLU A 26 11.08 -4.46 14.36
N MET A 27 10.39 -4.42 13.22
CA MET A 27 9.22 -3.56 13.07
C MET A 27 8.00 -4.27 13.64
N GLU A 28 7.03 -3.51 14.14
CA GLU A 28 5.73 -4.07 14.56
C GLU A 28 5.11 -4.92 13.44
N CYS A 29 5.32 -4.51 12.18
CA CYS A 29 4.89 -5.23 10.99
C CYS A 29 5.41 -6.68 10.95
N ASP A 30 6.66 -6.91 11.35
CA ASP A 30 7.28 -8.24 11.35
C ASP A 30 6.61 -9.15 12.39
N SER A 31 6.27 -8.58 13.55
CA SER A 31 5.47 -9.27 14.57
C SER A 31 4.06 -9.61 14.07
N LEU A 32 3.40 -8.71 13.34
CA LEU A 32 2.10 -8.95 12.70
C LEU A 32 2.19 -10.12 11.71
N HIS A 33 3.17 -10.08 10.81
CA HIS A 33 3.39 -11.11 9.79
C HIS A 33 3.63 -12.48 10.40
N SER A 34 4.52 -12.56 11.40
CA SER A 34 4.83 -13.80 12.12
C SER A 34 3.57 -14.43 12.74
N LYS A 35 2.70 -13.61 13.35
CA LYS A 35 1.44 -14.10 13.94
C LYS A 35 0.44 -14.59 12.90
N ILE A 36 0.30 -13.87 11.78
CA ILE A 36 -0.60 -14.26 10.69
C ILE A 36 -0.12 -15.57 10.07
N GLU A 37 1.18 -15.69 9.79
CA GLU A 37 1.79 -16.90 9.21
C GLU A 37 1.60 -18.12 10.11
N GLN A 38 1.88 -17.96 11.41
CA GLN A 38 1.67 -19.01 12.40
C GLN A 38 0.20 -19.49 12.41
N LYS A 39 -0.74 -18.57 12.24
CA LYS A 39 -2.18 -18.88 12.23
C LYS A 39 -2.64 -19.50 10.91
N SER A 40 -2.05 -19.11 9.77
CA SER A 40 -2.44 -19.59 8.44
C SER A 40 -1.84 -20.93 8.06
N LYS A 41 -0.75 -21.37 8.70
CA LYS A 41 0.09 -22.52 8.27
C LYS A 41 -0.68 -23.79 7.90
N TYR A 42 -1.78 -24.10 8.60
CA TYR A 42 -2.57 -25.32 8.36
C TYR A 42 -4.05 -25.03 8.13
N VAL A 43 -4.39 -23.80 7.74
CA VAL A 43 -5.76 -23.40 7.48
C VAL A 43 -5.97 -23.28 5.98
N PRO A 44 -6.83 -24.12 5.36
CA PRO A 44 -7.13 -23.96 3.95
C PRO A 44 -7.94 -22.67 3.73
N VAL A 45 -7.49 -21.84 2.79
CA VAL A 45 -8.14 -20.56 2.46
C VAL A 45 -8.55 -20.53 1.00
N TYR A 46 -9.86 -20.32 0.76
CA TYR A 46 -10.46 -20.32 -0.57
C TYR A 46 -11.19 -19.02 -0.93
N SER A 47 -11.15 -18.02 -0.05
CA SER A 47 -11.76 -16.72 -0.30
C SER A 47 -11.06 -15.62 0.50
N PRO A 48 -11.18 -14.34 0.06
CA PRO A 48 -10.65 -13.21 0.82
C PRO A 48 -11.18 -13.12 2.25
N GLU A 49 -12.43 -13.51 2.49
CA GLU A 49 -13.01 -13.53 3.85
C GLU A 49 -12.29 -14.52 4.76
N GLY A 50 -11.85 -15.68 4.24
CA GLY A 50 -11.06 -16.63 5.01
C GLY A 50 -9.77 -16.01 5.54
N TRP A 51 -9.07 -15.23 4.70
CA TRP A 51 -7.90 -14.46 5.13
C TRP A 51 -8.26 -13.41 6.18
N ALA A 52 -9.37 -12.69 6.01
CA ALA A 52 -9.80 -11.71 7.00
C ALA A 52 -10.06 -12.34 8.38
N GLN A 53 -10.63 -13.55 8.44
CA GLN A 53 -10.83 -14.28 9.70
C GLN A 53 -9.52 -14.75 10.34
N ILE A 54 -8.59 -15.25 9.54
CA ILE A 54 -7.24 -15.63 10.01
C ILE A 54 -6.55 -14.41 10.60
N ILE A 55 -6.53 -13.29 9.88
CA ILE A 55 -5.87 -12.06 10.33
C ILE A 55 -6.54 -11.56 11.63
N ARG A 56 -7.86 -11.44 11.69
CA ARG A 56 -8.57 -11.02 12.93
C ARG A 56 -8.16 -11.87 14.14
N SER A 57 -8.05 -13.19 13.95
CA SER A 57 -7.74 -14.15 15.02
C SER A 57 -6.24 -14.41 15.25
N ALA A 58 -5.35 -13.83 14.45
CA ALA A 58 -3.90 -14.04 14.56
C ALA A 58 -3.32 -13.42 15.84
N ARG A 59 -3.94 -12.37 16.38
CA ARG A 59 -3.54 -11.75 17.66
C ARG A 59 -4.71 -11.71 18.63
N THR A 60 -4.53 -12.31 19.81
CA THR A 60 -5.56 -12.28 20.87
C THR A 60 -5.33 -11.13 21.86
N HIS A 61 -4.07 -10.79 22.16
CA HIS A 61 -3.72 -9.73 23.12
C HIS A 61 -2.88 -8.62 22.44
N PRO A 62 -3.10 -7.33 22.73
CA PRO A 62 -4.12 -6.78 23.62
C PRO A 62 -5.55 -6.85 23.06
N ARG A 63 -5.69 -6.96 21.73
CA ARG A 63 -6.98 -7.17 21.04
C ARG A 63 -6.78 -7.77 19.64
N PRO A 64 -7.81 -8.43 19.07
CA PRO A 64 -7.89 -8.82 17.66
C PRO A 64 -7.44 -7.74 16.68
N PHE A 65 -6.89 -8.16 15.53
CA PHE A 65 -6.63 -7.22 14.45
C PHE A 65 -7.94 -6.72 13.84
N GLU A 66 -7.95 -5.44 13.48
CA GLU A 66 -9.05 -4.85 12.75
C GLU A 66 -8.79 -5.02 11.25
N VAL A 67 -9.64 -5.78 10.57
CA VAL A 67 -9.55 -6.01 9.13
C VAL A 67 -10.67 -5.26 8.43
N ARG A 68 -10.27 -4.30 7.60
CA ARG A 68 -11.17 -3.52 6.74
C ARG A 68 -11.02 -3.97 5.30
N PHE A 69 -12.14 -4.26 4.66
CA PHE A 69 -12.17 -4.45 3.22
C PHE A 69 -12.15 -3.09 2.55
N ILE A 70 -11.28 -2.95 1.56
CA ILE A 70 -11.11 -1.75 0.76
C ILE A 70 -11.52 -2.12 -0.66
N MET A 71 -12.36 -1.29 -1.28
CA MET A 71 -12.80 -1.47 -2.66
C MET A 71 -11.99 -0.60 -3.61
N PHE A 72 -12.14 -0.84 -4.92
CA PHE A 72 -11.41 -0.08 -5.94
C PHE A 72 -11.67 1.42 -5.86
N ASP A 73 -12.84 1.80 -5.36
CA ASP A 73 -13.33 3.17 -5.32
C ASP A 73 -12.97 3.92 -4.03
N ASP A 74 -12.36 3.23 -3.07
CA ASP A 74 -11.71 3.78 -1.87
C ASP A 74 -10.25 4.22 -2.13
N ILE A 75 -9.67 3.79 -3.27
CA ILE A 75 -8.27 4.05 -3.60
C ILE A 75 -8.16 5.35 -4.39
N PHE A 76 -7.30 6.26 -3.93
CA PHE A 76 -7.08 7.57 -4.54
C PHE A 76 -5.71 7.70 -5.21
N ASP A 77 -5.64 8.48 -6.30
CA ASP A 77 -4.39 8.73 -7.01
C ASP A 77 -3.56 9.84 -6.33
N PHE A 78 -2.80 9.42 -5.32
CA PHE A 78 -1.84 10.32 -4.66
C PHE A 78 -0.57 10.56 -5.48
N LYS A 79 -0.26 9.72 -6.46
CA LYS A 79 0.94 9.85 -7.28
C LYS A 79 0.81 11.07 -8.18
N SER A 80 -0.26 11.14 -8.96
CA SER A 80 -0.54 12.29 -9.82
C SER A 80 -0.76 13.56 -9.00
N PHE A 81 -1.44 13.45 -7.85
CA PHE A 81 -1.58 14.59 -6.94
C PHE A 81 -0.21 15.11 -6.48
N GLY A 82 0.72 14.23 -6.10
CA GLY A 82 2.06 14.62 -5.67
C GLY A 82 2.86 15.29 -6.78
N THR A 83 2.94 14.66 -7.96
CA THR A 83 3.75 15.15 -9.09
C THR A 83 3.20 16.43 -9.73
N GLN A 84 1.91 16.72 -9.61
CA GLN A 84 1.33 18.00 -10.06
C GLN A 84 1.68 19.16 -9.13
N ASN A 85 1.91 18.89 -7.85
CA ASN A 85 2.09 19.93 -6.83
C ASN A 85 3.56 20.13 -6.42
N TYR A 86 4.41 19.11 -6.53
CA TYR A 86 5.81 19.13 -6.07
C TYR A 86 6.74 18.40 -7.04
N LYS A 87 7.98 18.88 -7.15
CA LYS A 87 9.04 18.22 -7.94
C LYS A 87 9.61 17.01 -7.20
N LEU A 88 8.82 15.94 -7.14
CA LEU A 88 9.17 14.70 -6.44
C LEU A 88 10.44 14.01 -6.98
N SER A 89 10.87 14.32 -8.20
CA SER A 89 12.13 13.84 -8.78
C SER A 89 13.38 14.38 -8.07
N GLN A 90 13.28 15.46 -7.32
CA GLN A 90 14.39 16.02 -6.53
C GLN A 90 14.71 15.17 -5.29
N ILE A 91 13.76 14.34 -4.85
CA ILE A 91 13.89 13.59 -3.61
C ILE A 91 14.66 12.30 -3.90
N PRO A 92 15.85 12.09 -3.30
CA PRO A 92 16.58 10.84 -3.43
C PRO A 92 15.97 9.79 -2.48
N TRP A 93 14.83 9.21 -2.87
CA TRP A 93 13.97 8.37 -2.00
C TRP A 93 14.71 7.29 -1.20
N GLN A 94 15.73 6.65 -1.78
CA GLN A 94 16.51 5.60 -1.12
C GLN A 94 17.46 6.10 -0.01
N GLN A 95 17.78 7.40 0.00
CA GLN A 95 18.72 8.00 0.96
C GLN A 95 18.00 8.81 2.04
N VAL A 96 16.68 8.93 1.97
CA VAL A 96 15.92 9.83 2.86
C VAL A 96 15.63 9.12 4.18
N CYS A 97 16.18 9.65 5.28
CA CYS A 97 15.85 9.17 6.63
C CYS A 97 14.65 9.92 7.24
N TRP A 98 14.35 11.13 6.75
CA TRP A 98 13.30 11.96 7.35
C TRP A 98 12.59 12.85 6.33
N LEU A 99 11.29 12.62 6.13
CA LEU A 99 10.38 13.52 5.43
C LEU A 99 9.58 14.35 6.41
N ARG A 100 9.46 15.65 6.13
CA ARG A 100 8.69 16.60 6.94
C ARG A 100 7.77 17.42 6.05
N TYR A 101 6.53 17.54 6.50
CA TYR A 101 5.49 18.35 5.87
C TYR A 101 4.99 19.38 6.87
N ILE A 102 5.06 20.66 6.53
CA ILE A 102 4.63 21.77 7.39
C ILE A 102 3.53 22.55 6.67
N LYS A 103 2.36 22.65 7.28
CA LYS A 103 1.27 23.51 6.85
C LYS A 103 1.53 24.95 7.29
N THR A 104 1.62 25.84 6.32
CA THR A 104 1.51 27.29 6.53
C THR A 104 0.08 27.73 6.21
N ASP A 105 -0.23 29.01 6.40
CA ASP A 105 -1.59 29.55 6.20
C ASP A 105 -2.13 29.32 4.78
N THR A 106 -1.24 29.16 3.79
CA THR A 106 -1.63 29.04 2.38
C THR A 106 -1.08 27.81 1.66
N VAL A 107 0.00 27.20 2.14
CA VAL A 107 0.73 26.13 1.41
C VAL A 107 1.28 25.08 2.38
N VAL A 108 1.46 23.85 1.89
CA VAL A 108 2.22 22.82 2.62
C VAL A 108 3.66 22.82 2.09
N ILE A 109 4.64 23.04 2.96
CA ILE A 109 6.06 22.96 2.64
C ILE A 109 6.51 21.51 2.87
N MET A 110 7.13 20.92 1.85
CA MET A 110 7.73 19.58 1.94
C MET A 110 9.25 19.73 2.02
N SER A 111 9.87 19.02 2.97
CA SER A 111 11.32 19.00 3.16
C SER A 111 11.80 17.61 3.55
N TYR A 112 13.04 17.26 3.22
CA TYR A 112 13.65 15.98 3.57
C TYR A 112 15.04 16.15 4.19
N LYS A 113 15.51 15.12 4.91
CA LYS A 113 16.91 14.95 5.32
C LYS A 113 17.43 13.61 4.83
N LYS A 114 18.75 13.53 4.65
CA LYS A 114 19.44 12.27 4.34
C LYS A 114 19.97 11.59 5.59
N ASN A 115 20.61 12.36 6.48
CA ASN A 115 21.00 11.90 7.81
C ASN A 115 20.25 12.70 8.89
N PHE A 116 20.09 12.12 10.09
CA PHE A 116 19.35 12.79 11.17
C PHE A 116 19.99 14.13 11.61
N GLY A 117 21.32 14.22 11.51
CA GLY A 117 22.10 15.42 11.85
C GLY A 117 22.07 16.53 10.80
N ASP A 118 21.63 16.26 9.57
CA ASP A 118 21.68 17.23 8.48
C ASP A 118 20.61 18.31 8.60
N GLU A 119 20.75 19.42 7.88
CA GLU A 119 19.66 20.39 7.70
C GLU A 119 18.60 19.88 6.72
N PHE A 120 17.37 20.38 6.85
CA PHE A 120 16.27 20.01 5.96
C PHE A 120 16.44 20.66 4.58
N GLN A 121 16.44 19.84 3.53
CA GLN A 121 16.38 20.29 2.15
C GLN A 121 14.91 20.42 1.72
N GLN A 122 14.52 21.61 1.24
CA GLN A 122 13.17 21.87 0.78
C GLN A 122 12.95 21.34 -0.64
N VAL A 123 11.78 20.77 -0.89
CA VAL A 123 11.34 20.31 -2.21
C VAL A 123 10.60 21.45 -2.90
N ASP A 124 10.91 21.70 -4.17
CA ASP A 124 10.24 22.73 -4.96
C ASP A 124 8.75 22.40 -5.16
N SER A 125 7.89 23.39 -4.93
CA SER A 125 6.49 23.34 -5.36
C SER A 125 6.36 23.70 -6.84
N ILE A 126 5.53 22.98 -7.59
CA ILE A 126 5.28 23.22 -9.03
C ILE A 126 4.20 24.31 -9.24
N LYS A 127 3.52 24.77 -8.18
CA LYS A 127 2.42 25.72 -8.31
C LYS A 127 2.85 27.07 -8.92
N SER A 128 2.13 27.44 -9.98
CA SER A 128 2.01 28.77 -10.57
C SER A 128 1.60 29.81 -9.53
N ARG A 129 2.17 31.02 -9.61
CA ARG A 129 1.74 32.23 -8.87
C ARG A 129 0.20 32.38 -8.98
N GLY A 130 -0.55 32.12 -7.90
CA GLY A 130 -2.01 32.20 -7.90
C GLY A 130 -2.69 31.52 -6.70
N ARG A 131 -3.99 31.81 -6.50
CA ARG A 131 -4.83 31.28 -5.40
C ARG A 131 -4.79 29.74 -5.37
N PRO A 132 -4.66 29.10 -4.19
CA PRO A 132 -4.67 27.65 -4.09
C PRO A 132 -5.99 27.09 -4.64
N LYS A 133 -5.92 26.36 -5.76
CA LYS A 133 -7.04 25.55 -6.23
C LYS A 133 -7.25 24.42 -5.22
N ASN A 134 -8.49 24.25 -4.77
CA ASN A 134 -8.91 23.04 -4.08
C ASN A 134 -8.87 21.93 -5.14
N VAL A 135 -7.78 21.15 -5.18
CA VAL A 135 -7.65 20.07 -6.15
C VAL A 135 -8.33 18.87 -5.53
N ASP A 136 -9.52 18.54 -6.02
CA ASP A 136 -10.22 17.34 -5.61
C ASP A 136 -9.38 16.11 -5.94
N LEU A 137 -9.22 15.26 -4.95
CA LEU A 137 -8.43 14.05 -5.07
C LEU A 137 -9.21 13.04 -5.94
N LYS A 138 -8.63 12.67 -7.07
CA LYS A 138 -9.26 11.72 -8.00
C LYS A 138 -9.12 10.29 -7.49
N LYS A 139 -10.13 9.46 -7.75
CA LYS A 139 -10.03 8.00 -7.56
C LYS A 139 -8.93 7.46 -8.48
N ALA A 140 -8.17 6.49 -7.98
CA ALA A 140 -7.12 5.83 -8.76
C ALA A 140 -7.71 4.87 -9.80
N TYR A 141 -8.91 4.35 -9.53
CA TYR A 141 -9.60 3.38 -10.37
C TYR A 141 -11.07 3.74 -10.50
N ASP A 142 -11.59 3.64 -11.72
CA ASP A 142 -13.02 3.87 -12.01
C ASP A 142 -13.86 2.58 -11.90
N LYS A 143 -13.20 1.43 -11.97
CA LYS A 143 -13.82 0.10 -11.93
C LYS A 143 -12.88 -0.91 -11.27
N GLN A 144 -13.44 -2.05 -10.88
CA GLN A 144 -12.65 -3.17 -10.37
C GLN A 144 -11.59 -3.61 -11.40
N LEU A 145 -10.36 -3.80 -10.91
CA LEU A 145 -9.24 -4.23 -11.74
C LEU A 145 -9.47 -5.66 -12.25
N PRO A 146 -9.34 -5.92 -13.56
CA PRO A 146 -9.35 -7.28 -14.08
C PRO A 146 -8.07 -8.01 -13.69
N ILE A 147 -8.08 -9.33 -13.84
CA ILE A 147 -6.86 -10.15 -13.75
C ILE A 147 -6.40 -10.61 -15.12
N ALA A 148 -5.15 -11.08 -15.20
CA ALA A 148 -4.64 -11.70 -16.43
C ALA A 148 -5.46 -12.95 -16.79
N ILE A 149 -5.65 -13.18 -18.09
CA ILE A 149 -6.40 -14.35 -18.57
C ILE A 149 -5.73 -15.67 -18.21
N ALA A 150 -4.39 -15.71 -18.16
CA ALA A 150 -3.66 -16.90 -17.72
C ALA A 150 -4.06 -17.26 -16.28
N LYS A 151 -3.88 -16.33 -15.33
CA LYS A 151 -4.34 -16.46 -13.95
C LYS A 151 -5.82 -16.83 -13.81
N TYR A 152 -6.72 -16.22 -14.60
CA TYR A 152 -8.14 -16.60 -14.57
C TYR A 152 -8.36 -18.06 -14.99
N LYS A 153 -7.69 -18.52 -16.06
CA LYS A 153 -7.78 -19.92 -16.50
C LYS A 153 -7.28 -20.89 -15.42
N ASP A 154 -6.21 -20.54 -14.72
CA ASP A 154 -5.66 -21.37 -13.64
C ASP A 154 -6.63 -21.45 -12.47
N LEU A 155 -7.25 -20.34 -12.06
CA LEU A 155 -8.30 -20.33 -11.03
C LEU A 155 -9.51 -21.18 -11.44
N GLN A 156 -9.92 -21.10 -12.71
CA GLN A 156 -11.00 -21.92 -13.26
C GLN A 156 -10.64 -23.40 -13.28
N LYS A 157 -9.38 -23.74 -13.58
CA LYS A 157 -8.87 -25.11 -13.48
C LYS A 157 -8.93 -25.62 -12.04
N MET A 158 -8.48 -24.83 -11.06
CA MET A 158 -8.58 -25.19 -9.64
C MET A 158 -10.03 -25.41 -9.17
N CYS A 159 -11.00 -24.69 -9.74
CA CYS A 159 -12.42 -24.93 -9.49
C CYS A 159 -12.89 -26.25 -10.12
N LYS A 160 -12.48 -26.55 -11.36
CA LYS A 160 -12.81 -27.81 -12.06
C LYS A 160 -12.23 -29.03 -11.36
N ASP A 161 -10.97 -28.93 -10.92
CA ASP A 161 -10.23 -29.99 -10.23
C ASP A 161 -10.69 -30.18 -8.78
N LEU A 162 -11.70 -29.41 -8.32
CA LEU A 162 -12.25 -29.41 -6.96
C LEU A 162 -11.23 -29.14 -5.85
N ILE A 163 -10.07 -28.57 -6.21
CA ILE A 163 -9.11 -28.02 -5.24
C ILE A 163 -9.77 -26.89 -4.45
N ILE A 164 -10.56 -26.06 -5.15
CA ILE A 164 -11.45 -25.07 -4.54
C ILE A 164 -12.84 -25.71 -4.38
N PRO A 165 -13.41 -25.75 -3.17
CA PRO A 165 -14.76 -26.29 -2.96
C PRO A 165 -15.84 -25.52 -3.72
N LYS A 166 -16.89 -26.24 -4.17
CA LYS A 166 -17.99 -25.68 -4.99
C LYS A 166 -18.64 -24.43 -4.41
N ASN A 167 -18.70 -24.33 -3.09
CA ASN A 167 -19.30 -23.20 -2.36
C ASN A 167 -18.62 -21.85 -2.71
N TYR A 168 -17.36 -21.88 -3.16
CA TYR A 168 -16.57 -20.68 -3.49
C TYR A 168 -16.52 -20.39 -4.99
N HIS A 169 -17.02 -21.28 -5.86
CA HIS A 169 -16.90 -21.14 -7.32
C HIS A 169 -17.58 -19.86 -7.85
N ASN A 170 -18.69 -19.45 -7.24
CA ASN A 170 -19.41 -18.23 -7.63
C ASN A 170 -18.51 -16.99 -7.56
N PHE A 171 -17.66 -16.90 -6.54
CA PHE A 171 -16.71 -15.79 -6.41
C PHE A 171 -15.74 -15.78 -7.59
N TYR A 172 -15.07 -16.90 -7.86
CA TYR A 172 -14.08 -17.01 -8.93
C TYR A 172 -14.67 -16.82 -10.33
N ASN A 173 -15.91 -17.24 -10.55
CA ASN A 173 -16.63 -17.04 -11.81
C ASN A 173 -17.04 -15.59 -12.04
N SER A 174 -17.17 -14.79 -10.99
CA SER A 174 -17.52 -13.36 -11.08
C SER A 174 -16.32 -12.45 -11.38
N ILE A 175 -15.09 -12.98 -11.38
CA ILE A 175 -13.88 -12.20 -11.61
C ILE A 175 -13.73 -11.86 -13.10
N ASN A 176 -13.50 -10.59 -13.39
CA ASN A 176 -13.23 -10.11 -14.74
C ASN A 176 -11.78 -10.40 -15.17
N ALA A 177 -11.59 -10.84 -16.41
CA ALA A 177 -10.28 -11.10 -17.00
C ALA A 177 -10.02 -10.24 -18.24
N ASP A 178 -8.79 -9.79 -18.45
CA ASP A 178 -8.37 -8.96 -19.59
C ASP A 178 -7.08 -9.50 -20.23
N LYS A 179 -6.99 -9.41 -21.57
CA LYS A 179 -5.82 -9.81 -22.37
C LYS A 179 -4.64 -8.86 -22.18
N ASN A 180 -4.93 -7.59 -21.89
CA ASN A 180 -3.91 -6.54 -21.82
C ASN A 180 -3.19 -6.50 -20.46
N ILE A 181 -3.64 -7.29 -19.50
CA ILE A 181 -3.02 -7.38 -18.18
C ILE A 181 -1.96 -8.47 -18.20
N ARG A 182 -0.71 -8.07 -17.95
CA ARG A 182 0.40 -8.98 -17.78
C ARG A 182 0.25 -9.73 -16.45
N ASP A 183 0.46 -11.03 -16.50
CA ASP A 183 0.57 -11.84 -15.30
C ASP A 183 1.91 -11.56 -14.63
N ASN A 184 1.89 -10.79 -13.54
CA ASN A 184 3.07 -10.56 -12.74
C ASN A 184 2.98 -11.54 -11.56
N LEU A 185 3.66 -12.68 -11.67
CA LEU A 185 4.10 -13.40 -10.48
C LEU A 185 5.04 -12.45 -9.70
N PRO A 186 4.92 -12.34 -8.38
CA PRO A 186 5.96 -11.67 -7.60
C PRO A 186 7.30 -12.33 -7.92
N GLU A 187 8.37 -11.54 -8.03
CA GLU A 187 9.71 -12.09 -8.13
C GLU A 187 9.96 -12.97 -6.89
N PRO A 188 10.56 -14.17 -7.05
CA PRO A 188 10.90 -15.02 -5.92
C PRO A 188 11.77 -14.22 -4.95
N ASN A 189 11.46 -14.33 -3.66
CA ASN A 189 12.21 -13.66 -2.61
C ASN A 189 13.66 -14.22 -2.66
N GLU A 190 14.69 -13.37 -2.74
CA GLU A 190 16.09 -13.82 -2.84
C GLU A 190 16.51 -14.77 -1.69
N SER A 191 15.81 -14.72 -0.55
CA SER A 191 16.00 -15.61 0.59
C SER A 191 15.60 -17.08 0.34
N GLU A 192 14.82 -17.38 -0.70
CA GLU A 192 14.46 -18.77 -1.05
C GLU A 192 15.54 -19.45 -1.92
N ILE A 193 16.56 -18.71 -2.37
CA ILE A 193 17.64 -19.22 -3.23
C ILE A 193 18.83 -19.73 -2.40
N SER A 194 18.93 -19.34 -1.12
CA SER A 194 20.09 -19.67 -0.27
C SER A 194 20.09 -21.08 0.33
N ASP A 195 19.01 -21.86 0.19
CA ASP A 195 18.88 -23.18 0.81
C ASP A 195 19.32 -24.36 -0.11
N GLU A 196 19.93 -24.09 -1.27
CA GLU A 196 20.38 -25.13 -2.23
C GLU A 196 21.89 -25.14 -2.55
N ASN A 197 22.79 -24.72 -1.64
CA ASN A 197 24.23 -24.96 -1.81
C ASN A 197 24.90 -25.61 -0.59
#